data_AF-A0A2N3L168-F1
#
_entry.id   AF-A0A2N3L168-F1
#
_cell.length_a   1.000
_cell.length_b   1.000
_cell.length_c   1.000
_cell.angle_alpha   90.00
_cell.angle_beta   90.00
_cell.angle_gamma   90.00
#
_symmetry.space_group_name_H-M   'P 1'
#
loop_
_entity.id
_entity.type
_entity.pdbx_description
1 polymer ?
#
loop_
_entity_poly.entity_id
_entity_poly.type
_entity_poly.pdbx_seq_one_letter_code
_entity_poly.pdbx_strand_id
1 'polypeptide(L)'
;MHSVTDRDIQAAKRIALEFDAAVRANDGDAANMAARAFRALIMEANGEKGSFGSFTDDGAGTVITAALAAEAGEVPHWGQNGLFVLKTNHGRALVDFTCPLDICSSFGFTAIDLGLPFISETGYRSHFYMEWSPLSIEEVAADIFCNYAEAKKMANIDIEYRQSRSNSLPEFVKPSCTAFQGIPTLTDTRGQIGFQF
;
A
#
# COMPACT_ATOMS: atom_id res chain seq x y z
N MET A 1 -28.19 -7.57 15.79
CA MET A 1 -26.80 -7.58 15.28
C MET A 1 -26.87 -8.09 13.86
N HIS A 2 -26.77 -7.20 12.87
CA HIS A 2 -26.70 -7.62 11.48
C HIS A 2 -25.24 -8.02 11.24
N SER A 3 -25.00 -9.30 10.99
CA SER A 3 -23.67 -9.79 10.61
C SER A 3 -23.55 -9.71 9.10
N VAL A 4 -22.41 -9.22 8.60
CA VAL A 4 -22.09 -9.27 7.16
C VAL A 4 -22.33 -10.68 6.63
N THR A 5 -23.08 -10.78 5.54
CA THR A 5 -23.46 -12.04 4.91
C THR A 5 -22.63 -12.31 3.65
N ASP A 6 -22.65 -13.55 3.17
CA ASP A 6 -22.05 -13.89 1.87
C ASP A 6 -22.65 -13.06 0.73
N ARG A 7 -23.94 -12.71 0.82
CA ARG A 7 -24.61 -11.85 -0.16
C ARG A 7 -23.98 -10.46 -0.21
N ASP A 8 -23.64 -9.89 0.95
CA ASP A 8 -23.01 -8.58 1.05
C ASP A 8 -21.60 -8.62 0.45
N ILE A 9 -20.84 -9.68 0.73
CA ILE A 9 -19.51 -9.88 0.15
C ILE A 9 -19.58 -10.00 -1.38
N GLN A 10 -20.53 -10.76 -1.92
CA GLN A 10 -20.69 -10.89 -3.38
C GLN A 10 -21.13 -9.56 -4.03
N ALA A 11 -22.01 -8.81 -3.38
CA ALA A 11 -22.40 -7.48 -3.83
C ALA A 11 -21.19 -6.52 -3.83
N ALA A 12 -20.39 -6.53 -2.77
CA ALA A 12 -19.18 -5.75 -2.63
C ALA A 12 -18.16 -6.07 -3.74
N LYS A 13 -17.94 -7.36 -4.04
CA LYS A 13 -17.04 -7.81 -5.11
C LYS A 13 -17.47 -7.27 -6.47
N ARG A 14 -18.77 -7.35 -6.78
CA ARG A 14 -19.31 -6.80 -8.02
C ARG A 14 -19.09 -5.28 -8.10
N ILE A 15 -19.39 -4.54 -7.03
CA ILE A 15 -19.21 -3.09 -7.00
C ILE A 15 -17.74 -2.71 -7.17
N ALA A 16 -16.81 -3.44 -6.55
CA ALA A 16 -15.38 -3.21 -6.70
C ALA A 16 -14.90 -3.41 -8.16
N LEU A 17 -15.41 -4.44 -8.85
CA LEU A 17 -15.12 -4.67 -10.27
C LEU A 17 -15.73 -3.59 -11.18
N GLU A 18 -16.95 -3.14 -10.88
CA GLU A 18 -17.59 -2.03 -11.60
C GLU A 18 -16.81 -0.72 -11.40
N PHE A 19 -16.33 -0.48 -10.18
CA PHE A 19 -15.48 0.65 -9.87
C PHE A 19 -14.16 0.60 -10.63
N ASP A 20 -13.46 -0.54 -10.62
CA ASP A 20 -12.23 -0.72 -11.39
C ASP A 20 -12.44 -0.47 -12.88
N ALA A 21 -13.44 -1.10 -13.47
CA ALA A 21 -13.75 -0.91 -14.88
C ALA A 21 -14.03 0.57 -15.23
N ALA A 22 -14.76 1.28 -14.38
CA ALA A 22 -15.06 2.69 -14.56
C ALA A 22 -13.81 3.57 -14.47
N VAL A 23 -12.96 3.36 -13.45
CA VAL A 23 -11.69 4.10 -13.29
C VAL A 23 -10.78 3.84 -14.49
N ARG A 24 -10.62 2.58 -14.89
CA ARG A 24 -9.82 2.17 -16.06
C ARG A 24 -10.34 2.76 -17.37
N ALA A 25 -11.65 2.99 -17.48
CA ALA A 25 -12.28 3.66 -18.62
C ALA A 25 -12.22 5.20 -18.54
N ASN A 26 -11.66 5.76 -17.46
CA ASN A 26 -11.68 7.19 -17.15
C ASN A 26 -13.12 7.76 -17.07
N ASP A 27 -14.08 6.95 -16.63
CA ASP A 27 -15.48 7.32 -16.43
C ASP A 27 -15.69 7.68 -14.95
N GLY A 28 -15.45 8.96 -14.63
CA GLY A 28 -15.57 9.46 -13.26
C GLY A 28 -17.00 9.40 -12.71
N ASP A 29 -18.03 9.50 -13.56
CA ASP A 29 -19.42 9.43 -13.10
C ASP A 29 -19.79 8.01 -12.68
N ALA A 30 -19.41 7.02 -13.49
CA ALA A 30 -19.59 5.61 -13.16
C ALA A 30 -18.79 5.21 -11.91
N ALA A 31 -17.54 5.64 -11.80
CA ALA A 31 -16.71 5.39 -10.61
C ALA A 31 -17.35 5.98 -9.35
N ASN A 32 -17.87 7.22 -9.42
CA ASN A 32 -18.58 7.84 -8.30
C ASN A 32 -19.91 7.15 -7.95
N MET A 33 -20.61 6.56 -8.93
CA MET A 33 -21.80 5.75 -8.65
C MET A 33 -21.44 4.46 -7.91
N ALA A 34 -20.41 3.74 -8.35
CA ALA A 34 -19.93 2.51 -7.70
C ALA A 34 -19.45 2.80 -6.27
N ALA A 35 -18.65 3.86 -6.07
CA ALA A 35 -18.21 4.31 -4.76
C ALA A 35 -19.39 4.61 -3.80
N ARG A 36 -20.44 5.30 -4.28
CA ARG A 36 -21.64 5.57 -3.49
C ARG A 36 -22.43 4.30 -3.18
N ALA A 37 -22.54 3.37 -4.13
CA ALA A 37 -23.19 2.08 -3.92
C ALA A 37 -22.46 1.26 -2.85
N PHE A 38 -21.12 1.29 -2.84
CA PHE A 38 -20.31 0.63 -1.83
C PHE A 38 -20.57 1.18 -0.42
N ARG A 39 -20.61 2.52 -0.28
CA ARG A 39 -20.93 3.16 1.00
C ARG A 39 -22.33 2.79 1.49
N ALA A 40 -23.31 2.77 0.60
CA ALA A 40 -24.68 2.37 0.94
C ALA A 40 -24.74 0.92 1.41
N LEU A 41 -24.02 0.01 0.74
CA LEU A 41 -23.90 -1.39 1.13
C LEU A 41 -23.30 -1.54 2.55
N ILE A 42 -22.21 -0.83 2.85
CA ILE A 42 -21.62 -0.85 4.19
C ILE A 42 -22.62 -0.37 5.25
N MET A 43 -23.33 0.73 4.98
CA MET A 43 -24.32 1.27 5.92
C MET A 43 -25.47 0.30 6.17
N GLU A 44 -25.97 -0.35 5.11
CA GLU A 44 -27.02 -1.37 5.21
C GLU A 44 -26.52 -2.58 6.02
N ALA A 45 -25.34 -3.10 5.69
CA ALA A 45 -24.74 -4.25 6.36
C ALA A 45 -24.40 -3.97 7.85
N ASN A 46 -24.11 -2.71 8.21
CA ASN A 46 -23.86 -2.30 9.59
C ASN A 46 -25.16 -2.11 10.41
N GLY A 47 -26.34 -2.22 9.77
CA GLY A 47 -27.65 -2.22 10.41
C GLY A 47 -28.02 -0.91 11.10
N GLU A 48 -28.60 -1.00 12.30
CA GLU A 48 -29.10 0.16 13.07
C GLU A 48 -28.02 1.19 13.42
N LYS A 49 -26.74 0.79 13.39
CA LYS A 49 -25.59 1.70 13.61
C LYS A 49 -25.34 2.61 12.40
N GLY A 50 -25.89 2.28 11.23
CA GLY A 50 -25.68 3.04 9.98
C GLY A 50 -24.19 3.19 9.67
N SER A 51 -23.70 4.42 9.50
CA SER A 51 -22.27 4.66 9.25
C SER A 51 -21.40 4.59 10.52
N PHE A 52 -21.98 4.70 11.72
CA PHE A 52 -21.22 4.80 12.97
C PHE A 52 -20.53 3.47 13.30
N GLY A 53 -19.22 3.52 13.53
CA GLY A 53 -18.42 2.34 13.85
C GLY A 53 -18.33 1.30 12.73
N SER A 54 -18.64 1.68 11.49
CA SER A 54 -18.58 0.75 10.34
C SER A 54 -17.15 0.22 10.06
N PHE A 55 -16.12 0.91 10.53
CA PHE A 55 -14.71 0.53 10.39
C PHE A 55 -14.00 0.27 11.73
N THR A 56 -14.73 -0.12 12.79
CA THR A 56 -14.12 -0.75 13.97
C THR A 56 -13.74 -2.20 13.65
N ASP A 57 -13.02 -2.88 14.55
CA ASP A 57 -12.52 -4.26 14.32
C ASP A 57 -13.60 -5.26 13.87
N ASP A 58 -14.83 -5.10 14.36
CA ASP A 58 -16.00 -5.92 14.02
C ASP A 58 -17.04 -5.21 13.12
N GLY A 59 -16.71 -4.01 12.64
CA GLY A 59 -17.58 -3.20 11.80
C GLY A 59 -17.75 -3.79 10.40
N ALA A 60 -18.92 -3.60 9.80
CA ALA A 60 -19.23 -4.18 8.49
C ALA A 60 -18.24 -3.75 7.38
N GLY A 61 -17.79 -2.50 7.40
CA GLY A 61 -16.80 -1.97 6.47
C GLY A 61 -15.43 -2.65 6.61
N THR A 62 -14.99 -2.93 7.84
CA THR A 62 -13.75 -3.69 8.08
C THR A 62 -13.85 -5.10 7.54
N VAL A 63 -14.95 -5.81 7.83
CA VAL A 63 -15.17 -7.18 7.37
C VAL A 63 -15.27 -7.25 5.84
N ILE A 64 -16.02 -6.33 5.23
CA ILE A 64 -16.19 -6.30 3.76
C ILE A 64 -14.88 -5.96 3.07
N THR A 65 -14.15 -4.93 3.51
CA THR A 65 -12.87 -4.54 2.87
C THR A 65 -11.80 -5.61 3.03
N ALA A 66 -11.75 -6.31 4.17
CA ALA A 66 -10.88 -7.47 4.35
C ALA A 66 -11.24 -8.61 3.37
N ALA A 67 -12.53 -8.88 3.15
CA ALA A 67 -12.99 -9.90 2.19
C ALA A 67 -12.75 -9.52 0.72
N LEU A 68 -12.48 -8.24 0.43
CA LEU A 68 -12.14 -7.74 -0.89
C LEU A 68 -10.63 -7.63 -1.14
N ALA A 69 -9.79 -7.78 -0.11
CA ALA A 69 -8.35 -7.63 -0.26
C ALA A 69 -7.80 -8.57 -1.34
N ALA A 70 -6.85 -8.06 -2.13
CA ALA A 70 -6.08 -8.91 -3.03
C ALA A 70 -5.24 -9.91 -2.23
N GLU A 71 -4.99 -11.07 -2.84
CA GLU A 71 -4.11 -12.07 -2.25
C GLU A 71 -2.70 -11.50 -2.04
N ALA A 72 -2.05 -11.93 -0.97
CA ALA A 72 -0.74 -11.39 -0.61
C ALA A 72 0.29 -11.64 -1.73
N GLY A 73 0.91 -10.57 -2.22
CA GLY A 73 1.85 -10.61 -3.34
C GLY A 73 1.21 -10.33 -4.71
N GLU A 74 -0.11 -10.33 -4.83
CA GLU A 74 -0.81 -9.95 -6.05
C GLU A 74 -1.11 -8.44 -6.08
N VAL A 75 -1.04 -7.86 -7.28
CA VAL A 75 -1.36 -6.44 -7.49
C VAL A 75 -2.87 -6.27 -7.35
N PRO A 76 -3.36 -5.42 -6.43
CA PRO A 76 -4.79 -5.14 -6.32
C PRO A 76 -5.30 -4.34 -7.52
N HIS A 77 -6.57 -4.50 -7.84
CA HIS A 77 -7.26 -3.58 -8.73
C HIS A 77 -7.88 -2.41 -7.94
N TRP A 78 -8.43 -1.41 -8.63
CA TRP A 78 -9.11 -0.30 -7.95
C TRP A 78 -10.30 -0.82 -7.14
N GLY A 79 -10.47 -0.34 -5.91
CA GLY A 79 -11.50 -0.84 -4.99
C GLY A 79 -11.09 -2.06 -4.14
N GLN A 80 -9.84 -2.52 -4.25
CA GLN A 80 -9.23 -3.47 -3.31
C GLN A 80 -8.13 -2.81 -2.50
N ASN A 81 -7.90 -3.34 -1.29
CA ASN A 81 -6.64 -3.19 -0.59
C ASN A 81 -5.70 -4.30 -1.03
N GLY A 82 -4.39 -4.07 -0.96
CA GLY A 82 -3.43 -5.12 -1.33
C GLY A 82 -2.02 -4.82 -0.88
N LEU A 83 -1.24 -5.89 -0.76
CA LEU A 83 0.15 -5.85 -0.35
C LEU A 83 0.98 -6.61 -1.39
N PHE A 84 1.82 -5.91 -2.15
CA PHE A 84 2.54 -6.49 -3.30
C PHE A 84 3.97 -5.96 -3.45
N VAL A 85 4.78 -6.67 -4.25
CA VAL A 85 6.16 -6.24 -4.54
C VAL A 85 6.20 -5.43 -5.82
N LEU A 86 6.52 -4.14 -5.71
CA LEU A 86 6.84 -3.28 -6.84
C LEU A 86 8.31 -3.46 -7.23
N LYS A 87 8.57 -3.58 -8.53
CA LYS A 87 9.92 -3.62 -9.11
C LYS A 87 10.08 -2.46 -10.07
N THR A 88 11.09 -1.63 -9.83
CA THR A 88 11.45 -0.50 -10.71
C THR A 88 12.95 -0.55 -11.04
N ASN A 89 13.39 0.33 -11.93
CA ASN A 89 14.81 0.52 -12.19
C ASN A 89 15.58 1.10 -10.99
N HIS A 90 14.87 1.65 -9.99
CA HIS A 90 15.43 2.20 -8.76
C HIS A 90 15.43 1.21 -7.60
N GLY A 91 14.94 -0.02 -7.80
CA GLY A 91 14.94 -1.08 -6.79
C GLY A 91 13.56 -1.68 -6.55
N ARG A 92 13.45 -2.41 -5.44
CA ARG A 92 12.22 -3.12 -5.05
C ARG A 92 11.64 -2.53 -3.77
N ALA A 93 10.32 -2.38 -3.75
CA ALA A 93 9.57 -1.93 -2.59
C ALA A 93 8.38 -2.85 -2.35
N LEU A 94 8.08 -3.10 -1.09
CA LEU A 94 6.80 -3.66 -0.68
C LEU A 94 5.81 -2.50 -0.63
N VAL A 95 4.73 -2.60 -1.40
CA VAL A 95 3.69 -1.59 -1.50
C VAL A 95 2.48 -2.10 -0.72
N ASP A 96 2.14 -1.36 0.33
CA ASP A 96 0.85 -1.44 1.03
C ASP A 96 -0.08 -0.40 0.40
N PHE A 97 -1.08 -0.88 -0.33
CA PHE A 97 -2.08 -0.05 -0.99
C PHE A 97 -3.42 -0.17 -0.28
N THR A 98 -3.96 0.98 0.11
CA THR A 98 -5.31 1.08 0.65
C THR A 98 -6.17 1.91 -0.30
N CYS A 99 -7.26 1.32 -0.80
CA CYS A 99 -8.25 1.98 -1.64
C CYS A 99 -9.58 2.06 -0.89
N PRO A 100 -9.74 3.05 -0.01
CA PRO A 100 -11.04 3.31 0.54
C PRO A 100 -11.89 3.95 -0.56
N LEU A 101 -12.97 3.26 -0.96
CA LEU A 101 -13.95 3.73 -1.94
C LEU A 101 -14.67 5.02 -1.50
N ASP A 102 -14.36 5.54 -0.29
CA ASP A 102 -14.98 6.72 0.29
C ASP A 102 -14.07 7.92 0.61
N ILE A 103 -12.75 7.72 0.70
CA ILE A 103 -11.76 8.76 1.05
C ILE A 103 -10.52 8.67 0.13
N CYS A 104 -9.42 9.30 0.53
CA CYS A 104 -8.15 9.32 -0.21
C CYS A 104 -7.48 7.94 -0.19
N SER A 105 -7.03 7.47 -1.35
CA SER A 105 -6.21 6.25 -1.44
C SER A 105 -4.81 6.52 -0.90
N SER A 106 -4.13 5.49 -0.43
CA SER A 106 -2.77 5.63 0.10
C SER A 106 -1.85 4.52 -0.37
N PHE A 107 -0.59 4.89 -0.58
CA PHE A 107 0.52 4.00 -0.87
C PHE A 107 1.54 4.09 0.26
N GLY A 108 1.85 2.96 0.87
CA GLY A 108 2.99 2.78 1.78
C GLY A 108 4.09 2.00 1.08
N PHE A 109 5.24 2.64 0.84
CA PHE A 109 6.41 1.98 0.28
C PHE A 109 7.37 1.59 1.39
N THR A 110 7.61 0.29 1.54
CA THR A 110 8.57 -0.27 2.49
C THR A 110 9.76 -0.87 1.75
N ALA A 111 10.97 -0.57 2.21
CA ALA A 111 12.19 -1.10 1.63
C ALA A 111 12.29 -2.62 1.84
N ILE A 112 12.60 -3.34 0.76
CA ILE A 112 12.86 -4.79 0.79
C ILE A 112 14.36 -5.05 0.93
N ASP A 113 15.17 -4.34 0.15
CA ASP A 113 16.61 -4.54 0.05
C ASP A 113 17.34 -3.53 0.95
N LEU A 114 17.36 -3.83 2.26
CA LEU A 114 17.81 -2.93 3.32
C LEU A 114 19.29 -2.49 3.24
N GLY A 115 20.09 -3.20 2.44
CA GLY A 115 21.48 -2.83 2.15
C GLY A 115 21.65 -1.80 1.03
N LEU A 116 20.58 -1.44 0.32
CA LEU A 116 20.59 -0.51 -0.81
C LEU A 116 19.97 0.85 -0.44
N PRO A 117 20.29 1.92 -1.19
CA PRO A 117 19.58 3.20 -1.06
C PRO A 117 18.07 3.04 -1.28
N PHE A 118 17.28 3.88 -0.63
CA PHE A 118 15.82 3.92 -0.71
C PHE A 118 15.30 5.35 -0.78
N ILE A 119 14.01 5.54 -1.07
CA ILE A 119 13.35 6.87 -1.15
C ILE A 119 13.12 7.53 0.23
N SER A 120 13.63 6.93 1.30
CA SER A 120 13.51 7.38 2.69
C SER A 120 14.58 6.72 3.57
N GLU A 121 15.21 7.49 4.46
CA GLU A 121 16.21 7.01 5.43
C GLU A 121 15.60 6.03 6.45
N THR A 122 14.28 6.05 6.66
CA THR A 122 13.60 5.12 7.57
C THR A 122 13.25 3.77 6.92
N GLY A 123 13.56 3.61 5.63
CA GLY A 123 13.10 2.47 4.83
C GLY A 123 11.59 2.46 4.61
N TYR A 124 10.88 3.56 4.90
CA TYR A 124 9.44 3.68 4.68
C TYR A 124 9.04 5.07 4.17
N ARG A 125 8.09 5.11 3.23
CA ARG A 125 7.51 6.33 2.69
C ARG A 125 6.01 6.14 2.47
N SER A 126 5.18 7.03 3.01
CA SER A 126 3.76 7.11 2.64
C SER A 126 3.52 8.16 1.55
N HIS A 127 2.46 7.95 0.77
CA HIS A 127 1.93 8.89 -0.22
C HIS A 127 0.40 8.81 -0.23
N PHE A 128 -0.27 9.97 -0.17
CA PHE A 128 -1.71 10.08 -0.31
C PHE A 128 -2.06 10.41 -1.75
N TYR A 129 -3.02 9.69 -2.32
CA TYR A 129 -3.39 9.77 -3.72
C TYR A 129 -4.89 10.03 -3.86
N MET A 130 -5.23 11.22 -4.37
CA MET A 130 -6.61 11.71 -4.47
C MET A 130 -7.23 11.48 -5.85
N GLU A 131 -6.46 10.95 -6.81
CA GLU A 131 -6.88 10.78 -8.19
C GLU A 131 -7.32 9.33 -8.44
N TRP A 132 -8.27 9.14 -9.35
CA TRP A 132 -8.61 7.83 -9.91
C TRP A 132 -8.08 7.76 -11.34
N SER A 133 -6.77 7.50 -11.44
CA SER A 133 -6.09 7.41 -12.72
C SER A 133 -6.55 6.18 -13.50
N PRO A 134 -6.71 6.26 -14.84
CA PRO A 134 -7.00 5.09 -15.67
C PRO A 134 -5.84 4.09 -15.74
N LEU A 135 -4.69 4.42 -15.14
CA LEU A 135 -3.57 3.50 -14.95
C LEU A 135 -3.88 2.45 -13.87
N SER A 136 -3.03 1.42 -13.80
CA SER A 136 -3.19 0.32 -12.86
C SER A 136 -2.55 0.73 -11.55
N ILE A 137 -2.88 0.02 -10.48
CA ILE A 137 -2.27 0.30 -9.19
C ILE A 137 -0.74 0.15 -9.25
N GLU A 138 -0.24 -0.85 -9.99
CA GLU A 138 1.20 -1.03 -10.19
C GLU A 138 1.84 0.12 -10.97
N GLU A 139 1.21 0.58 -12.06
CA GLU A 139 1.71 1.72 -12.86
C GLU A 139 1.73 3.01 -12.02
N VAL A 140 0.66 3.29 -11.27
CA VAL A 140 0.59 4.47 -10.39
C VAL A 140 1.64 4.37 -9.28
N ALA A 141 1.80 3.19 -8.66
CA ALA A 141 2.82 2.97 -7.64
C ALA A 141 4.24 3.18 -8.20
N ALA A 142 4.51 2.70 -9.42
CA ALA A 142 5.78 2.90 -10.10
C ALA A 142 6.05 4.39 -10.34
N ASP A 143 5.08 5.13 -10.87
CA ASP A 143 5.22 6.57 -11.14
C ASP A 143 5.52 7.34 -9.85
N ILE A 144 4.76 7.09 -8.77
CA ILE A 144 4.99 7.72 -7.47
C ILE A 144 6.40 7.39 -6.93
N PHE A 145 6.80 6.12 -6.98
CA PHE A 145 8.08 5.67 -6.46
C PHE A 145 9.25 6.30 -7.23
N CYS A 146 9.21 6.25 -8.56
CA CYS A 146 10.25 6.81 -9.42
C CYS A 146 10.35 8.34 -9.24
N ASN A 147 9.22 9.04 -9.14
CA ASN A 147 9.20 10.47 -8.86
C ASN A 147 9.94 10.81 -7.55
N TYR A 148 9.77 10.02 -6.49
CA TYR A 148 10.53 10.22 -5.25
C TYR A 148 12.02 9.91 -5.41
N ALA A 149 12.36 8.81 -6.09
CA ALA A 149 13.74 8.39 -6.30
C ALA A 149 14.55 9.43 -7.07
N GLU A 150 13.96 10.01 -8.13
CA GLU A 150 14.59 11.01 -8.98
C GLU A 150 14.67 12.39 -8.30
N ALA A 151 13.59 12.83 -7.66
CA ALA A 151 13.51 14.19 -7.11
C ALA A 151 14.34 14.39 -5.83
N LYS A 152 14.46 13.37 -4.98
CA LYS A 152 15.07 13.51 -3.64
C LYS A 152 16.46 12.93 -3.50
N LYS A 153 16.93 12.19 -4.51
CA LYS A 153 18.07 11.26 -4.45
C LYS A 153 17.86 10.22 -3.36
N MET A 154 17.98 8.96 -3.73
CA MET A 154 17.85 7.85 -2.77
C MET A 154 18.92 7.96 -1.68
N ALA A 155 18.54 7.63 -0.44
CA ALA A 155 19.40 7.68 0.73
C ALA A 155 19.56 6.29 1.35
N ASN A 156 20.67 6.08 2.05
CA ASN A 156 20.85 4.85 2.82
C ASN A 156 19.84 4.79 3.97
N ILE A 157 19.36 3.58 4.26
CA ILE A 157 18.46 3.37 5.40
C ILE A 157 19.29 3.39 6.68
N ASP A 158 18.88 4.16 7.69
CA ASP A 158 19.60 4.22 8.96
C ASP A 158 19.58 2.87 9.66
N ILE A 159 20.69 2.56 10.35
CA ILE A 159 20.92 1.24 10.94
C ILE A 159 19.83 0.84 11.95
N GLU A 160 19.26 1.81 12.66
CA GLU A 160 18.20 1.61 13.66
C GLU A 160 16.88 1.12 13.04
N TYR A 161 16.58 1.49 11.78
CA TYR A 161 15.36 1.05 11.11
C TYR A 161 15.51 -0.30 10.42
N ARG A 162 16.72 -0.73 10.09
CA ARG A 162 16.91 -1.97 9.31
C ARG A 162 16.39 -3.19 10.03
N GLN A 163 16.66 -3.33 11.33
CA GLN A 163 16.24 -4.51 12.07
C GLN A 163 14.71 -4.58 12.22
N SER A 164 14.06 -3.45 12.54
CA SER A 164 12.60 -3.40 12.65
C SER A 164 11.91 -3.69 11.31
N ARG A 165 12.44 -3.14 10.21
CA ARG A 165 11.94 -3.40 8.86
C ARG A 165 12.13 -4.86 8.44
N SER A 166 13.30 -5.43 8.70
CA SER A 166 13.58 -6.83 8.40
C SER A 166 12.59 -7.77 9.10
N ASN A 167 12.17 -7.45 10.32
CA ASN A 167 11.23 -8.25 11.08
C ASN A 167 9.77 -8.04 10.67
N SER A 168 9.45 -6.95 9.96
CA SER A 168 8.09 -6.62 9.51
C SER A 168 7.78 -7.07 8.08
N LEU A 169 8.75 -7.63 7.35
CA LEU A 169 8.51 -8.10 5.98
C LEU A 169 7.69 -9.40 6.00
N PRO A 170 6.65 -9.51 5.15
CA PRO A 170 5.84 -10.73 5.06
C PRO A 170 6.63 -11.86 4.39
N GLU A 171 6.25 -13.11 4.67
CA GLU A 171 7.00 -14.31 4.25
C GLU A 171 7.19 -14.43 2.72
N PHE A 172 6.26 -13.89 1.92
CA PHE A 172 6.36 -13.92 0.46
C PHE A 172 7.43 -12.96 -0.09
N VAL A 173 7.93 -12.04 0.75
CA VAL A 173 8.99 -11.10 0.39
C VAL A 173 10.34 -11.67 0.83
N LYS A 174 11.23 -11.87 -0.16
CA LYS A 174 12.61 -12.31 0.09
C LYS A 174 13.59 -11.16 -0.18
N PRO A 175 14.22 -10.59 0.87
CA PRO A 175 15.32 -9.64 0.71
C PRO A 175 16.45 -10.26 -0.12
N SER A 176 16.97 -9.51 -1.08
CA SER A 176 18.13 -9.93 -1.87
C SER A 176 19.43 -9.34 -1.33
N CYS A 177 19.34 -8.22 -0.61
CA CYS A 177 20.48 -7.56 0.02
C CYS A 177 20.14 -7.05 1.42
N THR A 178 20.61 -7.75 2.46
CA THR A 178 20.42 -7.40 3.87
C THR A 178 21.67 -6.83 4.53
N ALA A 179 22.86 -7.15 3.98
CA ALA A 179 24.13 -6.62 4.46
C ALA A 179 24.34 -5.18 3.97
N PHE A 180 24.86 -4.33 4.84
CA PHE A 180 25.26 -2.97 4.47
C PHE A 180 26.41 -3.04 3.45
N GLN A 181 26.28 -2.33 2.32
CA GLN A 181 27.33 -2.31 1.30
C GLN A 181 28.35 -1.16 1.47
N GLY A 182 28.24 -0.33 2.51
CA GLY A 182 29.25 0.69 2.77
C GLY A 182 30.58 0.08 3.23
N ILE A 183 31.69 0.54 2.67
CA ILE A 183 33.03 0.09 3.06
C ILE A 183 33.36 0.74 4.41
N PRO A 184 33.65 -0.02 5.48
CA PRO A 184 34.14 0.55 6.72
C PRO A 184 35.44 1.31 6.44
N THR A 185 35.46 2.61 6.71
CA THR A 185 36.69 3.40 6.76
C THR A 185 37.23 3.43 8.18
N LEU A 186 38.50 3.85 8.29
CA LEU A 186 39.27 3.89 9.52
C LEU A 186 38.44 4.42 10.70
N THR A 187 38.55 3.71 11.81
CA THR A 187 38.04 4.16 13.10
C THR A 187 38.78 5.42 13.51
N ASP A 188 38.05 6.51 13.77
CA ASP A 188 38.67 7.74 14.27
C ASP A 188 39.25 7.52 15.68
N THR A 189 40.03 8.49 16.18
CA THR A 189 40.64 8.43 17.52
C THR A 189 39.63 8.39 18.66
N ARG A 190 38.33 8.49 18.37
CA ARG A 190 37.21 8.39 19.30
C ARG A 190 36.43 7.09 19.18
N GLY A 191 36.87 6.14 18.35
CA GLY A 191 36.21 4.85 18.18
C GLY A 191 35.05 4.86 17.19
N GLN A 192 34.83 5.95 16.44
CA GLN A 192 33.78 6.02 15.42
C GLN A 192 34.28 5.43 14.10
N ILE A 193 33.57 4.43 13.60
CA ILE A 193 33.84 3.81 12.31
C ILE A 193 33.22 4.70 11.23
N GLY A 194 34.05 5.23 10.34
CA GLY A 194 33.56 5.92 9.15
C GLY A 194 33.08 4.92 8.10
N PHE A 195 32.33 5.38 7.10
CA PHE A 195 32.02 4.59 5.92
C PHE A 195 32.28 5.42 4.65
N GLN A 196 32.87 4.79 3.63
CA GLN A 196 32.98 5.34 2.28
C GLN A 196 32.04 4.59 1.32
N PHE A 197 31.62 5.31 0.28
CA PHE A 197 30.71 4.87 -0.77
C PHE A 197 31.45 4.79 -2.09
#